data_AF-D2H815-F1
#
_entry.id   AF-D2H815-F1
#
_cell.length_a   1.000
_cell.length_b   1.000
_cell.length_c   1.000
_cell.angle_alpha   90.00
_cell.angle_beta   90.00
_cell.angle_gamma   90.00
#
_symmetry.space_group_name_H-M   'P 1'
#
loop_
_entity.id
_entity.type
_entity.pdbx_description
1 polymer ?
#
loop_
_entity_poly.entity_id
_entity_poly.type
_entity_poly.pdbx_seq_one_letter_code
_entity_poly.pdbx_strand_id
1 'polypeptide(L)'
;SAERTPRPREWRPQLYRKCTDTTWLLLFFLFWTGLMFITGYSVAAGATGRLLFGYDSFGNVCGKKNSPVEGAPLSGQDMTLKKHVFFMNSCNLEVKDVRLSSAVLCVSSCPEEQLDTLEEVQLFADNNGSFLCVYSLNSINYTRDPNADSLCPRLPVPPSKSFPLFNRCVPQTPECYSMFASVLINDVDILHRILSGIMSGRDKILGLCLFALALSLGMTFTFRFITTLLVHIFIAVIVSGLLFVCGVLWWLYYDYTHDLSIELDTERENMKCLLGFAILSTVITAVLLGLIFVLRKRIKLTVELFQVINKAISNSPFLLFQPLWTFAILIFFWVFWVAVLLSLGTAGAARVIEGGQVEYQPLVGIRYMWWYHLIGLIWTSEFILACQQMTVAGALVTRYFNRNKNDPPDRPVLWSLSILFCYHQGTAIKGSFLITATRIPRTILMYISSGLK
;
A
#
# COMPACT_ATOMS: atom_id res chain seq x y z
N SER A 1 29.33 -29.02 -64.20
CA SER A 1 29.53 -28.73 -62.77
C SER A 1 29.25 -27.26 -62.56
N ALA A 2 28.08 -26.91 -62.00
CA ALA A 2 27.73 -25.52 -61.68
C ALA A 2 27.58 -25.45 -60.16
N GLU A 3 28.60 -24.88 -59.53
CA GLU A 3 28.78 -24.76 -58.10
C GLU A 3 27.68 -23.86 -57.53
N ARG A 4 26.76 -24.46 -56.76
CA ARG A 4 25.73 -23.77 -55.99
C ARG A 4 26.43 -23.04 -54.84
N THR A 5 26.89 -21.81 -55.10
CA THR A 5 27.30 -20.91 -54.03
C THR A 5 26.10 -20.70 -53.09
N PRO A 6 26.21 -21.00 -51.79
CA PRO A 6 25.14 -20.71 -50.85
C PRO A 6 25.00 -19.19 -50.77
N ARG A 7 23.82 -18.66 -51.14
CA ARG A 7 23.51 -17.25 -50.93
C ARG A 7 23.81 -16.88 -49.46
N PRO A 8 24.59 -15.82 -49.19
CA PRO A 8 24.85 -15.41 -47.82
C PRO A 8 23.51 -15.16 -47.13
N ARG A 9 23.29 -15.84 -46.00
CA ARG A 9 22.07 -15.75 -45.22
C ARG A 9 21.90 -14.29 -44.80
N GLU A 10 21.01 -13.55 -45.47
CA GLU A 10 20.69 -12.17 -45.08
C GLU A 10 20.29 -12.19 -43.61
N TRP A 11 21.09 -11.53 -42.78
CA TRP A 11 20.88 -11.51 -41.34
C TRP A 11 19.64 -10.66 -41.05
N ARG A 12 18.47 -11.32 -41.04
CA ARG A 12 17.16 -10.73 -40.72
C ARG A 12 16.68 -11.25 -39.35
N PRO A 13 17.24 -10.75 -38.24
CA PRO A 13 16.97 -11.27 -36.89
C PRO A 13 15.50 -11.16 -36.47
N GLN A 14 14.71 -10.32 -37.14
CA GLN A 14 13.28 -10.16 -36.85
C GLN A 14 12.38 -11.29 -37.37
N LEU A 15 12.86 -12.17 -38.27
CA LEU A 15 12.04 -13.23 -38.87
C LEU A 15 11.93 -14.51 -38.03
N TYR A 16 12.88 -14.78 -37.13
CA TYR A 16 12.90 -16.02 -36.35
C TYR A 16 12.92 -15.72 -34.84
N ARG A 17 11.74 -15.52 -34.27
CA ARG A 17 11.58 -15.39 -32.81
C ARG A 17 11.24 -16.75 -32.20
N LYS A 18 11.87 -17.05 -31.06
CA LYS A 18 11.57 -18.23 -30.23
C LYS A 18 11.32 -17.78 -28.80
N CYS A 19 10.51 -18.56 -28.08
CA CYS A 19 10.24 -18.31 -26.67
C CYS A 19 11.54 -18.37 -25.85
N THR A 20 11.79 -17.36 -25.04
CA THR A 20 12.98 -17.27 -24.18
C THR A 20 12.66 -17.69 -22.74
N ASP A 21 13.62 -18.34 -22.08
CA ASP A 21 13.54 -18.77 -20.67
C ASP A 21 12.26 -19.56 -20.32
N THR A 22 11.90 -20.58 -21.12
CA THR A 22 10.67 -21.37 -20.95
C THR A 22 10.55 -22.09 -19.60
N THR A 23 11.66 -22.49 -18.98
CA THR A 23 11.65 -23.08 -17.63
C THR A 23 11.10 -22.09 -16.59
N TRP A 24 11.50 -20.81 -16.67
CA TRP A 24 11.00 -19.77 -15.78
C TRP A 24 9.51 -19.49 -16.01
N LEU A 25 9.08 -19.56 -17.27
CA LEU A 25 7.67 -19.46 -17.62
C LEU A 25 6.85 -20.58 -16.95
N LEU A 26 7.31 -21.82 -16.99
CA LEU A 26 6.64 -22.95 -16.32
C LEU A 26 6.57 -22.78 -14.81
N LEU A 27 7.69 -22.37 -14.17
CA LEU A 27 7.73 -22.12 -12.73
C LEU A 27 6.74 -21.02 -12.30
N PHE A 28 6.64 -19.95 -13.09
CA PHE A 28 5.71 -18.86 -12.81
C PHE A 28 4.26 -19.29 -12.94
N PHE A 29 3.91 -20.08 -13.96
CA PHE A 29 2.56 -20.62 -14.08
C PHE A 29 2.22 -21.56 -12.93
N LEU A 30 3.14 -22.44 -12.53
CA LEU A 30 2.97 -23.30 -11.35
C LEU A 30 2.74 -22.47 -10.08
N PHE A 31 3.53 -21.41 -9.90
CA PHE A 31 3.36 -20.48 -8.79
C PHE A 31 1.99 -19.78 -8.80
N TRP A 32 1.56 -19.29 -9.97
CA TRP A 32 0.24 -18.69 -10.14
C TRP A 32 -0.90 -19.68 -9.96
N THR A 33 -0.70 -20.96 -10.25
CA THR A 33 -1.70 -22.00 -9.98
C THR A 33 -1.95 -22.11 -8.47
N GLY A 34 -0.88 -22.01 -7.67
CA GLY A 34 -0.98 -21.90 -6.21
C GLY A 34 -1.71 -20.64 -5.73
N LEU A 35 -1.48 -19.49 -6.37
CA LEU A 35 -2.22 -18.25 -6.06
C LEU A 35 -3.71 -18.39 -6.37
N MET A 36 -4.07 -18.95 -7.53
CA MET A 36 -5.46 -19.21 -7.90
C MET A 36 -6.13 -20.21 -6.97
N PHE A 37 -5.41 -21.22 -6.50
CA PHE A 37 -5.89 -22.13 -5.45
C PHE A 37 -6.18 -21.38 -4.15
N ILE A 38 -5.27 -20.51 -3.68
CA ILE A 38 -5.50 -19.69 -2.48
C ILE A 38 -6.71 -18.77 -2.66
N THR A 39 -6.86 -18.14 -3.84
CA THR A 39 -8.05 -17.35 -4.16
C THR A 39 -9.32 -18.21 -4.03
N GLY A 40 -9.37 -19.37 -4.70
CA GLY A 40 -10.53 -20.26 -4.65
C GLY A 40 -10.84 -20.73 -3.22
N TYR A 41 -9.81 -21.14 -2.47
CA TYR A 41 -9.94 -21.52 -1.07
C TYR A 41 -10.46 -20.35 -0.20
N SER A 42 -9.91 -19.14 -0.39
CA SER A 42 -10.34 -17.96 0.37
C SER A 42 -11.79 -17.57 0.10
N VAL A 43 -12.30 -17.80 -1.11
CA VAL A 43 -13.70 -17.54 -1.46
C VAL A 43 -14.63 -18.62 -0.92
N ALA A 44 -14.19 -19.89 -0.94
CA ALA A 44 -15.00 -21.02 -0.50
C ALA A 44 -15.04 -21.15 1.04
N ALA A 45 -13.89 -21.00 1.70
CA ALA A 45 -13.75 -21.15 3.15
C ALA A 45 -13.81 -19.83 3.91
N GLY A 46 -13.51 -18.71 3.25
CA GLY A 46 -13.66 -17.39 3.83
C GLY A 46 -15.13 -17.00 3.86
N ALA A 47 -15.57 -16.46 5.00
CA ALA A 47 -16.88 -15.83 5.10
C ALA A 47 -16.67 -14.32 5.29
N THR A 48 -16.51 -13.63 4.17
CA THR A 48 -16.37 -12.16 4.07
C THR A 48 -17.53 -11.42 4.76
N GLY A 49 -18.71 -12.03 4.83
CA GLY A 49 -19.84 -11.51 5.59
C GLY A 49 -19.53 -11.26 7.07
N ARG A 50 -18.63 -12.04 7.69
CA ARG A 50 -18.18 -11.81 9.08
C ARG A 50 -17.40 -10.50 9.23
N LEU A 51 -16.64 -10.10 8.20
CA LEU A 51 -15.88 -8.86 8.22
C LEU A 51 -16.79 -7.65 7.95
N LEU A 52 -17.70 -7.79 6.98
CA LEU A 52 -18.55 -6.70 6.52
C LEU A 52 -19.71 -6.41 7.49
N PHE A 53 -20.41 -7.44 7.95
CA PHE A 53 -21.58 -7.31 8.82
C PHE A 53 -21.26 -7.54 10.30
N GLY A 54 -20.13 -8.18 10.60
CA GLY A 54 -19.80 -8.61 11.96
C GLY A 54 -20.57 -9.86 12.39
N TYR A 55 -20.17 -10.42 13.53
CA TYR A 55 -20.80 -11.60 14.12
C TYR A 55 -20.86 -11.48 15.64
N ASP A 56 -21.81 -12.18 16.26
CA ASP A 56 -22.00 -12.23 17.71
C ASP A 56 -21.08 -13.28 18.38
N SER A 57 -21.05 -13.30 19.72
CA SER A 57 -20.26 -14.28 20.49
C SER A 57 -20.72 -15.73 20.33
N PHE A 58 -21.88 -15.98 19.70
CA PHE A 58 -22.44 -17.31 19.47
C PHE A 58 -22.27 -17.79 18.03
N GLY A 59 -21.53 -17.04 17.21
CA GLY A 59 -21.18 -17.40 15.83
C GLY A 59 -22.23 -17.01 14.78
N ASN A 60 -23.29 -16.29 15.15
CA ASN A 60 -24.26 -15.75 14.20
C ASN A 60 -23.72 -14.46 13.57
N VAL A 61 -23.75 -14.39 12.24
CA VAL A 61 -23.43 -13.16 11.51
C VAL A 61 -24.68 -12.29 11.44
N CYS A 62 -24.52 -11.00 11.73
CA CYS A 62 -25.61 -10.05 11.76
C CYS A 62 -26.16 -9.78 10.34
N GLY A 63 -27.46 -9.49 10.23
CA GLY A 63 -28.11 -9.16 8.95
C GLY A 63 -28.33 -10.33 7.98
N LYS A 64 -28.06 -11.58 8.38
CA LYS A 64 -28.32 -12.77 7.56
C LYS A 64 -28.87 -13.95 8.36
N LYS A 65 -29.40 -14.95 7.66
CA LYS A 65 -29.78 -16.24 8.23
C LYS A 65 -28.54 -17.10 8.45
N ASN A 66 -28.38 -17.67 9.65
CA ASN A 66 -27.21 -18.47 10.02
C ASN A 66 -27.54 -19.95 10.09
N SER A 67 -26.55 -20.79 9.84
CA SER A 67 -26.62 -22.23 10.08
C SER A 67 -26.17 -22.55 11.50
N PRO A 68 -26.77 -23.55 12.18
CA PRO A 68 -26.36 -23.93 13.52
C PRO A 68 -24.93 -24.50 13.52
N VAL A 69 -24.20 -24.19 14.59
CA VAL A 69 -22.85 -24.71 14.89
C VAL A 69 -23.01 -25.78 15.97
N GLU A 70 -22.46 -26.97 15.73
CA GLU A 70 -22.52 -28.07 16.69
C GLU A 70 -21.87 -27.67 18.02
N GLY A 71 -22.58 -27.92 19.14
CA GLY A 71 -22.12 -27.56 20.49
C GLY A 71 -22.46 -26.13 20.93
N ALA A 72 -22.96 -25.25 20.05
CA ALA A 72 -23.36 -23.89 20.40
C ALA A 72 -24.88 -23.71 20.28
N PRO A 73 -25.65 -23.79 21.39
CA PRO A 73 -27.12 -23.81 21.35
C PRO A 73 -27.75 -22.49 20.88
N LEU A 74 -27.05 -21.37 21.08
CA LEU A 74 -27.52 -20.03 20.67
C LEU A 74 -27.10 -19.65 19.24
N SER A 75 -26.45 -20.55 18.51
CA SER A 75 -26.07 -20.36 17.11
C SER A 75 -27.20 -20.75 16.14
N GLY A 76 -27.05 -20.41 14.85
CA GLY A 76 -28.03 -20.75 13.81
C GLY A 76 -29.30 -19.90 13.83
N GLN A 77 -29.28 -18.75 14.49
CA GLN A 77 -30.44 -17.85 14.54
C GLN A 77 -30.59 -17.03 13.25
N ASP A 78 -31.83 -16.62 12.97
CA ASP A 78 -32.12 -15.67 11.91
C ASP A 78 -31.85 -14.23 12.40
N MET A 79 -30.76 -13.64 11.91
CA MET A 79 -30.35 -12.28 12.25
C MET A 79 -30.66 -11.27 11.14
N THR A 80 -31.53 -11.60 10.17
CA THR A 80 -31.85 -10.70 9.03
C THR A 80 -32.29 -9.30 9.44
N LEU A 81 -33.09 -9.19 10.50
CA LEU A 81 -33.54 -7.90 11.05
C LEU A 81 -32.55 -7.26 12.05
N LYS A 82 -31.58 -8.04 12.54
CA LYS A 82 -30.58 -7.62 13.52
C LYS A 82 -29.25 -7.35 12.82
N LYS A 83 -29.13 -6.16 12.23
CA LYS A 83 -28.01 -5.80 11.34
C LYS A 83 -26.78 -5.27 12.07
N HIS A 84 -26.93 -4.82 13.32
CA HIS A 84 -25.88 -4.11 14.04
C HIS A 84 -25.18 -4.99 15.06
N VAL A 85 -23.88 -4.83 15.22
CA VAL A 85 -23.11 -5.49 16.30
C VAL A 85 -23.06 -4.58 17.53
N PHE A 86 -23.51 -5.08 18.66
CA PHE A 86 -23.49 -4.41 19.95
C PHE A 86 -22.53 -5.11 20.92
N PHE A 87 -21.72 -4.31 21.63
CA PHE A 87 -20.74 -4.80 22.60
C PHE A 87 -21.28 -4.52 24.01
N MET A 88 -21.57 -5.58 24.77
CA MET A 88 -22.18 -5.45 26.11
C MET A 88 -21.35 -4.66 27.11
N ASN A 89 -20.03 -4.60 26.87
CA ASN A 89 -19.12 -3.80 27.67
C ASN A 89 -18.18 -3.05 26.72
N SER A 90 -18.59 -1.84 26.35
CA SER A 90 -17.82 -0.98 25.44
C SER A 90 -16.82 -0.08 26.18
N CYS A 91 -17.08 0.23 27.46
CA CYS A 91 -16.31 1.21 28.25
C CYS A 91 -15.53 0.61 29.43
N ASN A 92 -15.35 -0.71 29.51
CA ASN A 92 -14.53 -1.37 30.53
C ASN A 92 -14.09 -2.74 30.02
N LEU A 93 -13.40 -2.75 28.88
CA LEU A 93 -12.85 -3.99 28.32
C LEU A 93 -11.67 -4.44 29.20
N GLU A 94 -11.96 -5.33 30.15
CA GLU A 94 -10.92 -5.98 30.95
C GLU A 94 -10.08 -6.89 30.05
N VAL A 95 -8.95 -6.36 29.56
CA VAL A 95 -7.96 -7.15 28.82
C VAL A 95 -7.20 -8.03 29.81
N LYS A 96 -7.79 -9.16 30.20
CA LYS A 96 -7.02 -10.29 30.74
C LYS A 96 -6.83 -11.31 29.61
N ASP A 97 -5.59 -11.42 29.15
CA ASP A 97 -5.12 -12.42 28.18
C ASP A 97 -6.01 -12.59 26.92
N VAL A 98 -6.00 -11.60 26.02
CA VAL A 98 -6.51 -11.72 24.63
C VAL A 98 -8.01 -12.09 24.49
N ARG A 99 -8.74 -12.26 25.60
CA ARG A 99 -10.16 -12.61 25.61
C ARG A 99 -10.99 -11.37 25.91
N LEU A 100 -11.85 -10.98 24.97
CA LEU A 100 -13.02 -10.16 25.32
C LEU A 100 -13.92 -11.04 26.19
N SER A 101 -13.90 -10.81 27.49
CA SER A 101 -14.83 -11.45 28.45
C SER A 101 -16.26 -10.90 28.33
N SER A 102 -16.50 -9.90 27.47
CA SER A 102 -17.83 -9.36 27.22
C SER A 102 -18.46 -10.00 25.97
N ALA A 103 -19.70 -10.45 26.14
CA ALA A 103 -20.47 -10.96 25.02
C ALA A 103 -20.80 -9.84 24.02
N VAL A 104 -20.81 -10.21 22.75
CA VAL A 104 -21.16 -9.36 21.61
C VAL A 104 -22.43 -9.93 20.99
N LEU A 105 -23.38 -9.07 20.62
CA LEU A 105 -24.69 -9.47 20.11
C LEU A 105 -25.04 -8.77 18.81
N CYS A 106 -25.79 -9.45 17.95
CA CYS A 106 -26.53 -8.80 16.87
C CYS A 106 -27.81 -8.14 17.41
N VAL A 107 -28.00 -6.86 17.09
CA VAL A 107 -29.15 -6.02 17.48
C VAL A 107 -29.76 -5.32 16.26
N SER A 108 -31.04 -4.94 16.35
CA SER A 108 -31.74 -4.23 15.26
C SER A 108 -31.35 -2.76 15.21
N SER A 109 -31.26 -2.11 16.38
CA SER A 109 -30.91 -0.69 16.54
C SER A 109 -29.95 -0.46 17.71
N CYS A 110 -29.01 0.47 17.56
CA CYS A 110 -28.10 0.88 18.63
C CYS A 110 -28.81 1.83 19.62
N PRO A 111 -28.50 1.77 20.93
CA PRO A 111 -29.05 2.70 21.91
C PRO A 111 -28.44 4.09 21.70
N GLU A 112 -29.23 5.05 21.22
CA GLU A 112 -28.76 6.43 20.98
C GLU A 112 -28.68 7.27 22.26
N GLU A 113 -29.42 6.88 23.30
CA GLU A 113 -29.46 7.51 24.61
C GLU A 113 -28.78 6.60 25.64
N GLN A 114 -28.31 7.19 26.75
CA GLN A 114 -27.73 6.44 27.85
C GLN A 114 -28.84 5.67 28.58
N LEU A 115 -28.59 4.40 28.91
CA LEU A 115 -29.51 3.57 29.67
C LEU A 115 -28.86 3.24 31.02
N ASP A 116 -29.39 3.80 32.10
CA ASP A 116 -28.81 3.73 33.44
C ASP A 116 -29.30 2.51 34.22
N THR A 117 -30.50 2.02 33.93
CA THR A 117 -31.13 0.91 34.67
C THR A 117 -31.56 -0.23 33.76
N LEU A 118 -31.84 -1.39 34.37
CA LEU A 118 -32.28 -2.57 33.64
C LEU A 118 -33.73 -2.43 33.15
N GLU A 119 -34.54 -1.63 33.83
CA GLU A 119 -35.87 -1.21 33.41
C GLU A 119 -35.81 -0.41 32.10
N GLU A 120 -34.84 0.49 31.96
CA GLU A 120 -34.64 1.27 30.73
C GLU A 120 -34.18 0.38 29.57
N VAL A 121 -33.31 -0.61 29.84
CA VAL A 121 -32.93 -1.62 28.84
C VAL A 121 -34.12 -2.48 28.41
N GLN A 122 -35.00 -2.85 29.33
CA GLN A 122 -36.24 -3.56 29.01
C GLN A 122 -37.16 -2.69 28.15
N LEU A 123 -37.37 -1.43 28.53
CA LEU A 123 -38.21 -0.49 27.80
C LEU A 123 -37.68 -0.22 26.38
N PHE A 124 -36.35 -0.15 26.22
CA PHE A 124 -35.72 -0.06 24.90
C PHE A 124 -35.99 -1.31 24.04
N ALA A 125 -35.91 -2.50 24.64
CA ALA A 125 -36.20 -3.74 23.93
C ALA A 125 -37.67 -3.81 23.47
N ASP A 126 -38.60 -3.43 24.34
CA ASP A 126 -40.04 -3.49 24.07
C ASP A 126 -40.49 -2.41 23.06
N ASN A 127 -39.93 -1.19 23.13
CA ASN A 127 -40.29 -0.10 22.23
C ASN A 127 -39.63 -0.20 20.85
N ASN A 128 -38.33 -0.52 20.80
CA ASN A 128 -37.56 -0.50 19.56
C ASN A 128 -37.42 -1.89 18.93
N GLY A 129 -37.83 -2.95 19.62
CA GLY A 129 -37.62 -4.34 19.17
C GLY A 129 -36.14 -4.72 19.11
N SER A 130 -35.29 -4.08 19.91
CA SER A 130 -33.83 -4.27 19.92
C SER A 130 -33.36 -4.80 21.27
N PHE A 131 -32.99 -6.08 21.32
CA PHE A 131 -32.66 -6.78 22.55
C PHE A 131 -31.15 -6.69 22.85
N LEU A 132 -30.80 -6.10 23.99
CA LEU A 132 -29.39 -5.89 24.40
C LEU A 132 -28.82 -6.98 25.31
N CYS A 133 -29.63 -7.95 25.76
CA CYS A 133 -29.22 -9.09 26.59
C CYS A 133 -29.09 -10.39 25.77
N VAL A 134 -28.42 -11.40 26.33
CA VAL A 134 -28.22 -12.72 25.68
C VAL A 134 -29.56 -13.34 25.28
N TYR A 135 -29.61 -13.98 24.12
CA TYR A 135 -30.84 -14.50 23.49
C TYR A 135 -31.62 -15.54 24.30
N SER A 136 -31.04 -16.12 25.34
CA SER A 136 -31.73 -17.03 26.26
C SER A 136 -32.69 -16.31 27.22
N LEU A 137 -32.51 -14.99 27.41
CA LEU A 137 -33.31 -14.19 28.33
C LEU A 137 -34.35 -13.37 27.56
N ASN A 138 -35.62 -13.46 27.98
CA ASN A 138 -36.72 -12.68 27.41
C ASN A 138 -36.81 -11.30 28.10
N SER A 139 -37.26 -10.25 27.40
CA SER A 139 -37.33 -8.87 27.92
C SER A 139 -38.12 -8.78 29.22
N ILE A 140 -39.20 -9.56 29.36
CA ILE A 140 -40.05 -9.61 30.56
C ILE A 140 -39.27 -10.03 31.83
N ASN A 141 -38.20 -10.80 31.66
CA ASN A 141 -37.40 -11.35 32.76
C ASN A 141 -36.14 -10.53 33.05
N TYR A 142 -35.88 -9.43 32.33
CA TYR A 142 -34.68 -8.63 32.56
C TYR A 142 -34.60 -8.18 34.02
N THR A 143 -35.68 -7.64 34.59
CA THR A 143 -35.72 -7.15 35.98
C THR A 143 -36.04 -8.24 37.02
N ARG A 144 -36.38 -9.45 36.58
CA ARG A 144 -36.89 -10.53 37.47
C ARG A 144 -35.90 -11.67 37.67
N ASP A 145 -35.02 -11.90 36.69
CA ASP A 145 -34.05 -12.98 36.76
C ASP A 145 -32.88 -12.59 37.68
N PRO A 146 -32.56 -13.38 38.73
CA PRO A 146 -31.45 -13.07 39.62
C PRO A 146 -30.08 -13.11 38.92
N ASN A 147 -29.97 -13.71 37.73
CA ASN A 147 -28.74 -13.76 36.95
C ASN A 147 -28.69 -12.72 35.82
N ALA A 148 -29.64 -11.78 35.76
CA ALA A 148 -29.72 -10.81 34.68
C ALA A 148 -28.44 -9.97 34.54
N ASP A 149 -27.79 -9.62 35.65
CA ASP A 149 -26.52 -8.87 35.67
C ASP A 149 -25.39 -9.54 34.85
N SER A 150 -25.43 -10.86 34.69
CA SER A 150 -24.44 -11.63 33.91
C SER A 150 -24.83 -11.82 32.44
N LEU A 151 -26.12 -11.69 32.13
CA LEU A 151 -26.70 -11.93 30.80
C LEU A 151 -27.02 -10.62 30.04
N CYS A 152 -26.98 -9.49 30.73
CA CYS A 152 -27.29 -8.17 30.21
C CYS A 152 -26.04 -7.28 30.20
N PRO A 153 -26.05 -6.16 29.44
CA PRO A 153 -24.92 -5.26 29.38
C PRO A 153 -24.66 -4.61 30.73
N ARG A 154 -23.40 -4.26 30.99
CA ARG A 154 -23.04 -3.57 32.21
C ARG A 154 -23.62 -2.15 32.18
N LEU A 155 -24.35 -1.80 33.24
CA LEU A 155 -24.94 -0.47 33.39
C LEU A 155 -23.91 0.53 33.97
N PRO A 156 -23.98 1.82 33.59
CA PRO A 156 -24.86 2.38 32.54
C PRO A 156 -24.37 2.02 31.13
N VAL A 157 -25.31 1.78 30.20
CA VAL A 157 -25.00 1.57 28.78
C VAL A 157 -24.75 2.92 28.13
N PRO A 158 -23.56 3.14 27.52
CA PRO A 158 -23.25 4.42 26.89
C PRO A 158 -24.11 4.66 25.64
N PRO A 159 -24.42 5.93 25.30
CA PRO A 159 -25.05 6.26 24.05
C PRO A 159 -24.13 5.87 22.89
N SER A 160 -24.70 5.26 21.86
CA SER A 160 -23.97 4.67 20.74
C SER A 160 -24.71 4.88 19.42
N LYS A 161 -23.96 5.04 18.33
CA LYS A 161 -24.53 5.12 16.97
C LYS A 161 -23.90 4.09 16.05
N SER A 162 -24.64 3.71 15.03
CA SER A 162 -24.14 2.79 14.02
C SER A 162 -23.04 3.45 13.18
N PHE A 163 -21.88 2.79 13.09
CA PHE A 163 -20.79 3.27 12.25
C PHE A 163 -21.11 3.03 10.77
N PRO A 164 -21.04 4.05 9.89
CA PRO A 164 -21.55 3.97 8.50
C PRO A 164 -20.95 2.88 7.61
N LEU A 165 -19.74 2.37 7.95
CA LEU A 165 -19.01 1.42 7.12
C LEU A 165 -19.16 -0.05 7.57
N PHE A 166 -19.48 -0.33 8.84
CA PHE A 166 -19.37 -1.70 9.40
C PHE A 166 -20.57 -2.16 10.24
N ASN A 167 -21.68 -1.41 10.28
CA ASN A 167 -22.87 -1.75 11.08
C ASN A 167 -22.52 -2.11 12.54
N ARG A 168 -21.61 -1.39 13.19
CA ARG A 168 -21.26 -1.62 14.61
C ARG A 168 -21.80 -0.47 15.44
N CYS A 169 -22.35 -0.76 16.61
CA CYS A 169 -22.70 0.25 17.60
C CYS A 169 -21.43 0.75 18.26
N VAL A 170 -21.11 2.02 18.03
CA VAL A 170 -19.89 2.65 18.54
C VAL A 170 -20.28 3.73 19.56
N PRO A 171 -19.67 3.74 20.77
CA PRO A 171 -19.95 4.74 21.79
C PRO A 171 -19.73 6.16 21.29
N GLN A 172 -20.55 7.11 21.74
CA GLN A 172 -20.43 8.53 21.38
C GLN A 172 -19.57 9.33 22.36
N THR A 173 -19.40 8.85 23.59
CA THR A 173 -18.61 9.55 24.60
C THR A 173 -17.11 9.41 24.30
N PRO A 174 -16.33 10.50 24.29
CA PRO A 174 -14.94 10.48 23.84
C PRO A 174 -14.04 9.59 24.70
N GLU A 175 -14.31 9.52 26.01
CA GLU A 175 -13.60 8.67 26.98
C GLU A 175 -13.84 7.18 26.74
N CYS A 176 -15.08 6.79 26.48
CA CYS A 176 -15.40 5.40 26.18
C CYS A 176 -14.94 5.02 24.76
N TYR A 177 -15.08 5.93 23.80
CA TYR A 177 -14.64 5.71 22.43
C TYR A 177 -13.15 5.39 22.37
N SER A 178 -12.29 6.13 23.08
CA SER A 178 -10.84 5.91 23.06
C SER A 178 -10.47 4.52 23.57
N MET A 179 -11.14 4.04 24.62
CA MET A 179 -10.92 2.71 25.18
C MET A 179 -11.55 1.58 24.35
N PHE A 180 -12.69 1.84 23.72
CA PHE A 180 -13.30 0.91 22.76
C PHE A 180 -12.43 0.73 21.50
N ALA A 181 -11.87 1.84 21.01
CA ALA A 181 -11.01 1.86 19.83
C ALA A 181 -9.72 1.04 20.05
N SER A 182 -9.10 1.13 21.23
CA SER A 182 -7.82 0.47 21.53
C SER A 182 -7.88 -1.05 21.47
N VAL A 183 -9.06 -1.63 21.70
CA VAL A 183 -9.28 -3.07 21.66
C VAL A 183 -9.68 -3.55 20.26
N LEU A 184 -10.33 -2.69 19.45
CA LEU A 184 -10.68 -3.05 18.07
C LEU A 184 -9.44 -3.09 17.16
N ILE A 185 -8.42 -2.27 17.45
CA ILE A 185 -7.16 -2.17 16.71
C ILE A 185 -6.07 -1.74 17.71
N ASN A 186 -5.00 -2.53 17.88
CA ASN A 186 -3.91 -2.33 18.85
C ASN A 186 -3.13 -0.99 18.75
N ASP A 187 -3.44 -0.12 17.78
CA ASP A 187 -2.79 1.21 17.56
C ASP A 187 -3.79 2.19 16.90
N VAL A 188 -4.63 2.88 17.68
CA VAL A 188 -5.80 3.63 17.16
C VAL A 188 -5.74 5.14 17.17
N ASP A 189 -4.84 5.78 17.92
CA ASP A 189 -4.81 7.26 17.91
C ASP A 189 -4.49 7.79 16.51
N ILE A 190 -3.67 7.06 15.76
CA ILE A 190 -3.28 7.41 14.40
C ILE A 190 -4.41 7.08 13.41
N LEU A 191 -4.97 5.88 13.48
CA LEU A 191 -5.99 5.43 12.53
C LEU A 191 -7.30 6.21 12.68
N HIS A 192 -7.72 6.52 13.91
CA HIS A 192 -8.92 7.32 14.13
C HIS A 192 -8.75 8.77 13.62
N ARG A 193 -7.60 9.41 13.91
CA ARG A 193 -7.27 10.73 13.35
C ARG A 193 -7.30 10.71 11.82
N ILE A 194 -6.74 9.67 11.20
CA ILE A 194 -6.75 9.51 9.74
C ILE A 194 -8.18 9.33 9.21
N LEU A 195 -8.98 8.44 9.81
CA LEU A 195 -10.31 8.11 9.29
C LEU A 195 -11.32 9.25 9.48
N SER A 196 -11.28 9.93 10.64
CA SER A 196 -12.07 11.14 10.91
C SER A 196 -11.68 12.29 9.97
N GLY A 197 -10.38 12.47 9.74
CA GLY A 197 -9.84 13.41 8.75
C GLY A 197 -10.27 13.09 7.32
N ILE A 198 -10.31 11.82 6.94
CA ILE A 198 -10.76 11.37 5.61
C ILE A 198 -12.26 11.63 5.43
N MET A 199 -13.09 11.31 6.43
CA MET A 199 -14.54 11.48 6.34
C MET A 199 -14.96 12.95 6.27
N SER A 200 -14.34 13.81 7.09
CA SER A 200 -14.58 15.27 7.08
C SER A 200 -14.01 15.94 5.82
N GLY A 201 -12.90 15.41 5.29
CA GLY A 201 -12.17 15.97 4.16
C GLY A 201 -12.44 15.33 2.81
N ARG A 202 -13.38 14.39 2.66
CA ARG A 202 -13.47 13.50 1.49
C ARG A 202 -13.44 14.22 0.14
N ASP A 203 -14.18 15.32 0.00
CA ASP A 203 -14.28 16.07 -1.25
C ASP A 203 -13.00 16.88 -1.52
N LYS A 204 -12.37 17.38 -0.45
CA LYS A 204 -11.08 18.08 -0.49
C LYS A 204 -9.93 17.12 -0.81
N ILE A 205 -9.94 15.92 -0.24
CA ILE A 205 -8.94 14.87 -0.47
C ILE A 205 -9.05 14.36 -1.90
N LEU A 206 -10.26 14.07 -2.38
CA LEU A 206 -10.47 13.63 -3.76
C LEU A 206 -10.06 14.71 -4.76
N GLY A 207 -10.37 15.99 -4.46
CA GLY A 207 -9.87 17.14 -5.20
C GLY A 207 -8.34 17.26 -5.19
N LEU A 208 -7.69 17.10 -4.03
CA LEU A 208 -6.23 17.13 -3.91
C LEU A 208 -5.55 15.95 -4.62
N CYS A 209 -6.14 14.75 -4.59
CA CYS A 209 -5.63 13.60 -5.32
C CYS A 209 -5.74 13.79 -6.84
N LEU A 210 -6.88 14.30 -7.33
CA LEU A 210 -7.05 14.64 -8.74
C LEU A 210 -6.10 15.77 -9.17
N PHE A 211 -5.93 16.78 -8.33
CA PHE A 211 -4.98 17.87 -8.57
C PHE A 211 -3.53 17.38 -8.56
N ALA A 212 -3.15 16.50 -7.62
CA ALA A 212 -1.84 15.88 -7.57
C ALA A 212 -1.58 14.98 -8.79
N LEU A 213 -2.60 14.25 -9.26
CA LEU A 213 -2.52 13.45 -10.49
C LEU A 213 -2.37 14.35 -11.72
N ALA A 214 -3.14 15.44 -11.81
CA ALA A 214 -3.02 16.43 -12.87
C ALA A 214 -1.64 17.12 -12.86
N LEU A 215 -1.13 17.49 -11.68
CA LEU A 215 0.22 18.03 -11.51
C LEU A 215 1.29 17.00 -11.84
N SER A 216 1.12 15.72 -11.48
CA SER A 216 2.07 14.66 -11.82
C SER A 216 2.13 14.41 -13.33
N LEU A 217 0.98 14.42 -14.00
CA LEU A 217 0.88 14.36 -15.46
C LEU A 217 1.49 15.60 -16.12
N GLY A 218 1.15 16.78 -15.58
CA GLY A 218 1.73 18.06 -15.99
C GLY A 218 3.25 18.06 -15.85
N MET A 219 3.77 17.63 -14.71
CA MET A 219 5.20 17.48 -14.44
C MET A 219 5.85 16.47 -15.37
N THR A 220 5.22 15.32 -15.62
CA THR A 220 5.77 14.32 -16.56
C THR A 220 5.85 14.87 -17.98
N PHE A 221 4.88 15.69 -18.38
CA PHE A 221 4.84 16.36 -19.67
C PHE A 221 5.85 17.52 -19.76
N THR A 222 5.91 18.40 -18.75
CA THR A 222 6.81 19.56 -18.71
C THR A 222 8.26 19.14 -18.51
N PHE A 223 8.54 18.13 -17.68
CA PHE A 223 9.87 17.55 -17.49
C PHE A 223 10.49 17.12 -18.82
N ARG A 224 9.67 16.80 -19.81
CA ARG A 224 10.11 16.42 -21.15
C ARG A 224 10.68 17.58 -21.98
N PHE A 225 10.11 18.77 -21.85
CA PHE A 225 10.60 19.97 -22.52
C PHE A 225 11.73 20.64 -21.74
N ILE A 226 11.65 20.53 -20.41
CA ILE A 226 12.55 21.24 -19.51
C ILE A 226 13.80 20.41 -19.20
N THR A 227 13.82 19.07 -19.27
CA THR A 227 15.00 18.25 -18.84
C THR A 227 16.34 18.73 -19.42
N THR A 228 16.37 19.14 -20.68
CA THR A 228 17.59 19.69 -21.28
C THR A 228 17.96 21.05 -20.68
N LEU A 229 16.99 21.94 -20.50
CA LEU A 229 17.14 23.25 -19.85
C LEU A 229 17.50 23.10 -18.35
N LEU A 230 16.82 22.19 -17.66
CA LEU A 230 17.00 21.83 -16.25
C LEU A 230 18.41 21.35 -15.97
N VAL A 231 18.99 20.49 -16.82
CA VAL A 231 20.37 20.04 -16.62
C VAL A 231 21.35 21.22 -16.65
N HIS A 232 21.17 22.17 -17.57
CA HIS A 232 22.03 23.36 -17.65
C HIS A 232 21.78 24.33 -16.50
N ILE A 233 20.52 24.56 -16.12
CA ILE A 233 20.15 25.37 -14.95
C ILE A 233 20.72 24.76 -13.67
N PHE A 234 20.62 23.44 -13.49
CA PHE A 234 21.08 22.75 -12.30
C PHE A 234 22.61 22.82 -12.17
N ILE A 235 23.33 22.63 -13.28
CA ILE A 235 24.79 22.83 -13.32
C ILE A 235 25.12 24.29 -13.00
N ALA A 236 24.42 25.26 -13.60
CA ALA A 236 24.65 26.68 -13.35
C ALA A 236 24.43 27.07 -11.89
N VAL A 237 23.32 26.61 -11.28
CA VAL A 237 22.98 26.85 -9.87
C VAL A 237 23.99 26.21 -8.93
N ILE A 238 24.44 24.97 -9.22
CA ILE A 238 25.49 24.32 -8.42
C ILE A 238 26.80 25.10 -8.51
N VAL A 239 27.22 25.49 -9.72
CA VAL A 239 28.46 26.24 -9.90
C VAL A 239 28.37 27.61 -9.21
N SER A 240 27.28 28.36 -9.38
CA SER A 240 27.10 29.65 -8.73
C SER A 240 27.03 29.52 -7.20
N GLY A 241 26.36 28.49 -6.68
CA GLY A 241 26.25 28.23 -5.25
C GLY A 241 27.60 27.88 -4.61
N LEU A 242 28.41 27.04 -5.28
CA LEU A 242 29.76 26.70 -4.81
C LEU A 242 30.68 27.93 -4.80
N LEU A 243 30.65 28.74 -5.85
CA LEU A 243 31.43 29.98 -5.92
C LEU A 243 30.95 31.02 -4.89
N PHE A 244 29.65 31.11 -4.65
CA PHE A 244 29.08 32.01 -3.65
C PHE A 244 29.48 31.61 -2.22
N VAL A 245 29.32 30.33 -1.84
CA VAL A 245 29.72 29.85 -0.52
C VAL A 245 31.23 30.03 -0.30
N CYS A 246 32.04 29.72 -1.30
CA CYS A 246 33.48 29.97 -1.27
C CYS A 246 33.79 31.46 -1.08
N GLY A 247 33.15 32.33 -1.86
CA GLY A 247 33.34 33.78 -1.79
C GLY A 247 32.93 34.37 -0.43
N VAL A 248 31.78 33.95 0.11
CA VAL A 248 31.31 34.40 1.43
C VAL A 248 32.26 33.94 2.54
N LEU A 249 32.74 32.70 2.52
CA LEU A 249 33.68 32.20 3.54
C LEU A 249 35.02 32.96 3.51
N TRP A 250 35.54 33.27 2.33
CA TRP A 250 36.76 34.08 2.18
C TRP A 250 36.55 35.54 2.55
N TRP A 251 35.39 36.11 2.21
CA TRP A 251 35.04 37.47 2.61
C TRP A 251 34.87 37.59 4.14
N LEU A 252 34.16 36.66 4.76
CA LEU A 252 34.03 36.60 6.23
C LEU A 252 35.38 36.39 6.91
N TYR A 253 36.26 35.56 6.35
CA TYR A 253 37.63 35.42 6.87
C TYR A 253 38.40 36.75 6.77
N TYR A 254 38.33 37.44 5.63
CA TYR A 254 38.98 38.73 5.44
C TYR A 254 38.46 39.80 6.40
N ASP A 255 37.15 39.94 6.51
CA ASP A 255 36.47 40.90 7.39
C ASP A 255 36.89 40.69 8.85
N TYR A 256 36.82 39.45 9.31
CA TYR A 256 37.21 39.06 10.67
C TYR A 256 38.71 39.23 10.93
N THR A 257 39.57 39.10 9.91
CA THR A 257 41.01 39.41 10.05
C THR A 257 41.30 40.92 10.09
N HIS A 258 40.44 41.74 9.49
CA HIS A 258 40.66 43.19 9.36
C HIS A 258 40.10 43.97 10.56
N ASP A 259 38.95 43.55 11.10
CA ASP A 259 38.29 44.17 12.26
C ASP A 259 38.84 43.69 13.62
N LEU A 260 39.86 42.83 13.62
CA LEU A 260 40.45 42.28 14.85
C LEU A 260 41.31 43.33 15.59
N SER A 261 40.63 44.22 16.29
CA SER A 261 41.19 45.00 17.39
C SER A 261 40.74 44.37 18.72
N ILE A 262 41.71 43.79 19.46
CA ILE A 262 41.69 43.44 20.89
C ILE A 262 41.19 42.01 21.27
N GLU A 263 42.16 41.23 21.78
CA GLU A 263 42.16 40.14 22.80
C GLU A 263 40.86 39.38 23.18
N LEU A 264 40.65 38.19 22.61
CA LEU A 264 40.03 37.02 23.29
C LEU A 264 40.48 35.69 22.63
N ASP A 265 40.93 34.70 23.42
CA ASP A 265 41.39 33.40 22.88
C ASP A 265 40.29 32.63 22.12
N THR A 266 39.02 32.83 22.50
CA THR A 266 37.84 32.23 21.85
C THR A 266 37.66 32.69 20.40
N GLU A 267 37.92 33.98 20.10
CA GLU A 267 37.83 34.55 18.76
C GLU A 267 38.96 34.02 17.85
N ARG A 268 40.13 33.74 18.43
CA ARG A 268 41.29 33.17 17.73
C ARG A 268 41.08 31.71 17.33
N GLU A 269 40.44 30.90 18.17
CA GLU A 269 40.07 29.52 17.82
C GLU A 269 38.98 29.49 16.72
N ASN A 270 37.99 30.38 16.82
CA ASN A 270 36.96 30.56 15.79
C ASN A 270 37.57 30.96 14.43
N MET A 271 38.59 31.83 14.42
CA MET A 271 39.32 32.22 13.20
C MET A 271 40.03 31.03 12.53
N LYS A 272 40.71 30.19 13.31
CA LYS A 272 41.38 28.97 12.78
C LYS A 272 40.35 27.99 12.20
N CYS A 273 39.19 27.88 12.83
CA CYS A 273 38.08 27.07 12.35
C CYS A 273 37.50 27.62 11.03
N LEU A 274 37.27 28.93 10.95
CA LEU A 274 36.77 29.61 9.75
C LEU A 274 37.74 29.46 8.55
N LEU A 275 39.04 29.63 8.79
CA LEU A 275 40.08 29.35 7.80
C LEU A 275 40.06 27.89 7.34
N GLY A 276 39.92 26.95 8.29
CA GLY A 276 39.76 25.53 7.99
C GLY A 276 38.56 25.25 7.08
N PHE A 277 37.40 25.87 7.35
CA PHE A 277 36.21 25.75 6.51
C PHE A 277 36.37 26.41 5.13
N ALA A 278 37.05 27.56 5.02
CA ALA A 278 37.32 28.21 3.74
C ALA A 278 38.26 27.37 2.85
N ILE A 279 39.30 26.76 3.43
CA ILE A 279 40.21 25.83 2.73
C ILE A 279 39.47 24.56 2.31
N LEU A 280 38.66 23.98 3.20
CA LEU A 280 37.88 22.79 2.89
C LEU A 280 36.87 23.07 1.77
N SER A 281 36.14 24.19 1.84
CA SER A 281 35.16 24.61 0.83
C SER A 281 35.80 24.86 -0.53
N THR A 282 37.00 25.46 -0.58
CA THR A 282 37.76 25.64 -1.83
C THR A 282 38.20 24.31 -2.44
N VAL A 283 38.71 23.37 -1.63
CA VAL A 283 39.09 22.04 -2.11
C VAL A 283 37.87 21.29 -2.68
N ILE A 284 36.74 21.28 -1.96
CA ILE A 284 35.50 20.64 -2.43
C ILE A 284 35.02 21.29 -3.73
N THR A 285 35.01 22.63 -3.79
CA THR A 285 34.62 23.38 -4.98
C THR A 285 35.52 23.05 -6.18
N ALA A 286 36.84 23.02 -5.99
CA ALA A 286 37.79 22.68 -7.05
C ALA A 286 37.60 21.24 -7.56
N VAL A 287 37.38 20.28 -6.66
CA VAL A 287 37.11 18.88 -7.02
C VAL A 287 35.80 18.75 -7.81
N LEU A 288 34.72 19.38 -7.34
CA LEU A 288 33.42 19.32 -8.02
C LEU A 288 33.43 20.02 -9.38
N LEU A 289 34.09 21.18 -9.49
CA LEU A 289 34.27 21.87 -10.78
C LEU A 289 35.14 21.05 -11.73
N GLY A 290 36.20 20.42 -11.23
CA GLY A 290 37.03 19.49 -11.98
C GLY A 290 36.22 18.30 -12.51
N LEU A 291 35.38 17.69 -11.67
CA LEU A 291 34.47 16.61 -12.07
C LEU A 291 33.49 17.07 -13.16
N ILE A 292 32.84 18.23 -12.99
CA ILE A 292 31.94 18.81 -14.00
C ILE A 292 32.68 19.05 -15.31
N PHE A 293 33.90 19.59 -15.27
CA PHE A 293 34.72 19.85 -16.44
C PHE A 293 35.11 18.55 -17.17
N VAL A 294 35.54 17.51 -16.44
CA VAL A 294 35.86 16.20 -17.02
C VAL A 294 34.62 15.56 -17.64
N LEU A 295 33.47 15.67 -16.97
CA LEU A 295 32.21 15.10 -17.43
C LEU A 295 31.52 15.92 -18.53
N ARG A 296 32.01 17.12 -18.91
CA ARG A 296 31.39 17.98 -19.93
C ARG A 296 31.05 17.27 -21.24
N LYS A 297 31.95 16.39 -21.70
CA LYS A 297 31.75 15.59 -22.92
C LYS A 297 30.61 14.57 -22.75
N ARG A 298 30.51 13.95 -21.56
CA ARG A 298 29.43 13.01 -21.22
C ARG A 298 28.09 13.75 -21.08
N ILE A 299 28.08 14.94 -20.47
CA ILE A 299 26.89 15.78 -20.32
C ILE A 299 26.33 16.15 -21.70
N LYS A 300 27.19 16.56 -22.64
CA LYS A 300 26.78 16.85 -24.03
C LYS A 300 26.14 15.62 -24.71
N LEU A 301 26.77 14.44 -24.59
CA LEU A 301 26.23 13.20 -25.13
C LEU A 301 24.86 12.85 -24.53
N THR A 302 24.70 13.01 -23.22
CA THR A 302 23.43 12.78 -22.53
C THR A 302 22.35 13.75 -22.99
N VAL A 303 22.67 15.03 -23.21
CA VAL A 303 21.75 16.03 -23.75
C VAL A 303 21.29 15.67 -25.16
N GLU A 304 22.21 15.29 -26.05
CA GLU A 304 21.88 14.83 -27.41
C GLU A 304 20.99 13.58 -27.37
N LEU A 305 21.28 12.63 -26.48
CA LEU A 305 20.45 11.45 -26.26
C LEU A 305 19.03 11.82 -25.81
N PHE A 306 18.87 12.76 -24.87
CA PHE A 306 17.56 13.23 -24.42
C PHE A 306 16.78 13.92 -25.54
N GLN A 307 17.42 14.73 -26.38
CA GLN A 307 16.78 15.33 -27.55
C GLN A 307 16.26 14.27 -28.53
N VAL A 308 17.04 13.22 -28.78
CA VAL A 308 16.65 12.08 -29.62
C VAL A 308 15.48 11.31 -28.99
N ILE A 309 15.53 11.02 -27.70
CA ILE A 309 14.44 10.35 -26.96
C ILE A 309 13.16 11.20 -27.04
N ASN A 310 13.27 12.50 -26.83
CA ASN A 310 12.13 13.42 -26.90
C ASN A 310 11.51 13.44 -28.29
N LYS A 311 12.32 13.45 -29.35
CA LYS A 311 11.83 13.30 -30.73
C LYS A 311 11.13 11.96 -30.94
N ALA A 312 11.69 10.87 -30.41
CA ALA A 312 11.12 9.53 -30.54
C ALA A 312 9.74 9.39 -29.87
N ILE A 313 9.56 9.87 -28.63
CA ILE A 313 8.25 9.80 -27.97
C ILE A 313 7.26 10.89 -28.42
N SER A 314 7.72 11.95 -29.11
CA SER A 314 6.81 12.94 -29.74
C SER A 314 6.07 12.28 -30.91
N ASN A 315 6.83 11.48 -31.66
CA ASN A 315 6.29 10.70 -32.75
C ASN A 315 5.45 9.49 -32.25
N SER A 316 5.74 8.96 -31.05
CA SER A 316 5.04 7.84 -30.39
C SER A 316 4.31 8.29 -29.10
N PRO A 317 3.18 9.02 -29.18
CA PRO A 317 2.52 9.56 -27.99
C PRO A 317 2.02 8.47 -27.02
N PHE A 318 1.69 7.27 -27.51
CA PHE A 318 1.28 6.12 -26.68
C PHE A 318 2.32 5.68 -25.64
N LEU A 319 3.60 6.00 -25.82
CA LEU A 319 4.64 5.73 -24.81
C LEU A 319 4.40 6.50 -23.50
N LEU A 320 3.72 7.66 -23.56
CA LEU A 320 3.38 8.44 -22.37
C LEU A 320 2.24 7.81 -21.55
N PHE A 321 1.38 7.02 -22.19
CA PHE A 321 0.28 6.33 -21.52
C PHE A 321 0.71 4.99 -20.90
N GLN A 322 1.88 4.47 -21.28
CA GLN A 322 2.39 3.19 -20.77
C GLN A 322 2.49 3.12 -19.23
N PRO A 323 3.00 4.15 -18.51
CA PRO A 323 3.03 4.15 -17.05
C PRO A 323 1.63 4.19 -16.43
N LEU A 324 0.67 4.88 -17.05
CA LEU A 324 -0.72 4.97 -16.55
C LEU A 324 -1.44 3.64 -16.59
N TRP A 325 -1.33 2.93 -17.72
CA TRP A 325 -1.91 1.59 -17.84
C TRP A 325 -1.25 0.60 -16.88
N THR A 326 0.07 0.70 -16.68
CA THR A 326 0.78 -0.13 -15.71
C THR A 326 0.32 0.16 -14.28
N PHE A 327 0.13 1.44 -13.92
CA PHE A 327 -0.40 1.83 -12.63
C PHE A 327 -1.83 1.30 -12.42
N ALA A 328 -2.70 1.40 -13.42
CA ALA A 328 -4.06 0.86 -13.35
C ALA A 328 -4.06 -0.67 -13.10
N ILE A 329 -3.19 -1.42 -13.79
CA ILE A 329 -3.02 -2.86 -13.55
C ILE A 329 -2.52 -3.13 -12.12
N LEU A 330 -1.54 -2.38 -11.64
CA LEU A 330 -0.99 -2.55 -10.29
C LEU A 330 -2.04 -2.25 -9.20
N ILE A 331 -2.85 -1.20 -9.38
CA ILE A 331 -3.95 -0.88 -8.46
C ILE A 331 -5.00 -1.98 -8.47
N PHE A 332 -5.43 -2.43 -9.66
CA PHE A 332 -6.37 -3.54 -9.76
C PHE A 332 -5.84 -4.81 -9.07
N PHE A 333 -4.58 -5.17 -9.34
CA PHE A 333 -3.92 -6.30 -8.71
C PHE A 333 -3.83 -6.13 -7.18
N TRP A 334 -3.48 -4.93 -6.70
CA TRP A 334 -3.40 -4.64 -5.27
C TRP A 334 -4.77 -4.77 -4.58
N VAL A 335 -5.83 -4.20 -5.17
CA VAL A 335 -7.20 -4.33 -4.65
C VAL A 335 -7.62 -5.80 -4.60
N PHE A 336 -7.39 -6.55 -5.69
CA PHE A 336 -7.66 -7.98 -5.74
C PHE A 336 -6.87 -8.75 -4.67
N TRP A 337 -5.58 -8.44 -4.51
CA TRP A 337 -4.72 -9.06 -3.51
C TRP A 337 -5.21 -8.80 -2.08
N VAL A 338 -5.60 -7.55 -1.75
CA VAL A 338 -6.17 -7.18 -0.45
C VAL A 338 -7.49 -7.91 -0.21
N ALA A 339 -8.37 -8.00 -1.21
CA ALA A 339 -9.64 -8.71 -1.08
C ALA A 339 -9.42 -10.21 -0.76
N VAL A 340 -8.48 -10.86 -1.44
CA VAL A 340 -8.10 -12.26 -1.15
C VAL A 340 -7.48 -12.37 0.24
N LEU A 341 -6.62 -11.45 0.64
CA LEU A 341 -5.99 -11.46 1.96
C LEU A 341 -7.02 -11.34 3.08
N LEU A 342 -7.96 -10.40 2.96
CA LEU A 342 -9.04 -10.21 3.93
C LEU A 342 -9.93 -11.45 4.00
N SER A 343 -10.30 -12.01 2.84
CA SER A 343 -11.10 -13.25 2.77
C SER A 343 -10.38 -14.43 3.42
N LEU A 344 -9.08 -14.58 3.14
CA LEU A 344 -8.22 -15.60 3.73
C LEU A 344 -8.09 -15.42 5.25
N GLY A 345 -7.96 -14.19 5.73
CA GLY A 345 -7.92 -13.86 7.16
C GLY A 345 -9.22 -14.21 7.88
N THR A 346 -10.36 -14.20 7.18
CA THR A 346 -11.61 -14.72 7.73
C THR A 346 -11.71 -16.25 7.69
N ALA A 347 -10.90 -16.96 6.90
CA ALA A 347 -11.02 -18.42 6.81
C ALA A 347 -10.58 -19.05 8.14
N GLY A 348 -11.41 -19.93 8.70
CA GLY A 348 -11.19 -20.52 10.02
C GLY A 348 -12.36 -21.39 10.43
N ALA A 349 -12.07 -22.47 11.16
CA ALA A 349 -13.09 -23.37 11.67
C ALA A 349 -13.72 -22.78 12.93
N ALA A 350 -15.04 -22.92 13.06
CA ALA A 350 -15.76 -22.59 14.29
C ALA A 350 -15.39 -23.61 15.38
N ARG A 351 -14.96 -23.12 16.53
CA ARG A 351 -14.70 -23.92 17.72
C ARG A 351 -15.53 -23.35 18.87
N VAL A 352 -16.21 -24.24 19.58
CA VAL A 352 -17.02 -23.86 20.74
C VAL A 352 -16.13 -23.80 21.99
N ILE A 353 -16.26 -22.72 22.75
CA ILE A 353 -15.61 -22.51 24.06
C ILE A 353 -16.62 -22.82 25.17
N GLU A 354 -16.12 -23.05 26.40
CA GLU A 354 -16.95 -23.11 27.60
C GLU A 354 -17.93 -21.92 27.66
N GLY A 355 -19.21 -22.21 27.94
CA GLY A 355 -20.30 -21.23 27.88
C GLY A 355 -21.05 -21.15 26.55
N GLY A 356 -20.74 -22.03 25.58
CA GLY A 356 -21.48 -22.14 24.31
C GLY A 356 -21.17 -21.02 23.31
N GLN A 357 -20.09 -20.27 23.53
CA GLN A 357 -19.59 -19.22 22.64
C GLN A 357 -18.76 -19.83 21.50
N VAL A 358 -18.72 -19.14 20.35
CA VAL A 358 -18.02 -19.59 19.14
C VAL A 358 -16.84 -18.69 18.84
N GLU A 359 -15.64 -19.30 18.78
CA GLU A 359 -14.42 -18.66 18.33
C GLU A 359 -13.96 -19.28 17.00
N TYR A 360 -13.42 -18.44 16.12
CA TYR A 360 -12.88 -18.88 14.83
C TYR A 360 -11.36 -18.96 14.92
N GLN A 361 -10.83 -20.18 14.95
CA GLN A 361 -9.38 -20.39 14.99
C GLN A 361 -8.83 -20.60 13.56
N PRO A 362 -7.76 -19.88 13.17
CA PRO A 362 -7.14 -20.07 11.87
C PRO A 362 -6.46 -21.45 11.80
N LEU A 363 -6.67 -22.17 10.70
CA LEU A 363 -5.97 -23.44 10.46
C LEU A 363 -4.48 -23.19 10.22
N VAL A 364 -3.62 -24.13 10.65
CA VAL A 364 -2.16 -24.04 10.49
C VAL A 364 -1.76 -23.78 9.03
N GLY A 365 -2.49 -24.36 8.06
CA GLY A 365 -2.28 -24.15 6.63
C GLY A 365 -2.43 -22.70 6.16
N ILE A 366 -3.28 -21.90 6.82
CA ILE A 366 -3.54 -20.50 6.47
C ILE A 366 -2.29 -19.65 6.67
N ARG A 367 -1.46 -19.96 7.67
CA ARG A 367 -0.19 -19.26 7.90
C ARG A 367 0.77 -19.41 6.72
N TYR A 368 0.84 -20.59 6.11
CA TYR A 368 1.66 -20.81 4.91
C TYR A 368 1.06 -20.12 3.68
N MET A 369 -0.25 -20.17 3.52
CA MET A 369 -0.96 -19.45 2.44
C MET A 369 -0.74 -17.94 2.52
N TRP A 370 -0.70 -17.37 3.73
CA TRP A 370 -0.43 -15.95 3.95
C TRP A 370 0.95 -15.54 3.42
N TRP A 371 2.00 -16.27 3.80
CA TRP A 371 3.36 -16.01 3.31
C TRP A 371 3.47 -16.19 1.80
N TYR A 372 2.84 -17.24 1.26
CA TYR A 372 2.81 -17.49 -0.18
C TYR A 372 2.13 -16.34 -0.94
N HIS A 373 0.98 -15.86 -0.44
CA HIS A 373 0.24 -14.73 -0.99
C HIS A 373 1.05 -13.44 -0.94
N LEU A 374 1.80 -13.20 0.14
CA LEU A 374 2.70 -12.05 0.28
C LEU A 374 3.86 -12.10 -0.73
N ILE A 375 4.51 -13.25 -0.90
CA ILE A 375 5.54 -13.42 -1.94
C ILE A 375 4.93 -13.17 -3.33
N GLY A 376 3.68 -13.62 -3.53
CA GLY A 376 2.93 -13.38 -4.76
C GLY A 376 2.71 -11.91 -5.07
N LEU A 377 2.46 -11.06 -4.06
CA LEU A 377 2.36 -9.61 -4.23
C LEU A 377 3.64 -9.04 -4.83
N ILE A 378 4.78 -9.37 -4.22
CA ILE A 378 6.07 -8.80 -4.59
C ILE A 378 6.48 -9.26 -5.99
N TRP A 379 6.48 -10.58 -6.23
CA TRP A 379 6.97 -11.14 -7.49
C TRP A 379 6.08 -10.74 -8.68
N THR A 380 4.76 -10.72 -8.50
CA THR A 380 3.82 -10.29 -9.54
C THR A 380 3.96 -8.81 -9.84
N SER A 381 4.10 -7.96 -8.81
CA SER A 381 4.28 -6.52 -9.01
C SER A 381 5.56 -6.21 -9.79
N GLU A 382 6.67 -6.87 -9.44
CA GLU A 382 7.94 -6.74 -10.16
C GLU A 382 7.84 -7.30 -11.60
N PHE A 383 7.06 -8.37 -11.82
CA PHE A 383 6.78 -8.88 -13.16
C PHE A 383 6.01 -7.86 -14.03
N ILE A 384 4.99 -7.22 -13.47
CA ILE A 384 4.23 -6.15 -14.15
C ILE A 384 5.15 -4.98 -14.52
N LEU A 385 6.04 -4.57 -13.62
CA LEU A 385 7.04 -3.52 -13.88
C LEU A 385 8.09 -3.94 -14.93
N ALA A 386 8.56 -5.19 -14.89
CA ALA A 386 9.47 -5.72 -15.91
C ALA A 386 8.82 -5.74 -17.29
N CYS A 387 7.54 -6.10 -17.37
CA CYS A 387 6.75 -6.02 -18.60
C CYS A 387 6.69 -4.58 -19.15
N GLN A 388 6.48 -3.60 -18.27
CA GLN A 388 6.50 -2.19 -18.65
C GLN A 388 7.85 -1.77 -19.24
N GLN A 389 8.95 -2.04 -18.53
CA GLN A 389 10.31 -1.68 -18.95
C GLN A 389 10.65 -2.28 -20.32
N MET A 390 10.33 -3.57 -20.50
CA MET A 390 10.58 -4.28 -21.74
C MET A 390 9.70 -3.76 -22.89
N THR A 391 8.44 -3.44 -22.62
CA THR A 391 7.53 -2.86 -23.62
C THR A 391 8.05 -1.50 -24.11
N VAL A 392 8.46 -0.61 -23.18
CA VAL A 392 9.04 0.71 -23.51
C VAL A 392 10.33 0.55 -24.31
N ALA A 393 11.23 -0.33 -23.86
CA ALA A 393 12.49 -0.59 -24.55
C ALA A 393 12.26 -1.11 -25.97
N GLY A 394 11.38 -2.10 -26.15
CA GLY A 394 11.08 -2.65 -27.47
C GLY A 394 10.43 -1.64 -28.41
N ALA A 395 9.51 -0.80 -27.91
CA ALA A 395 8.88 0.24 -28.70
C ALA A 395 9.88 1.33 -29.15
N LEU A 396 10.82 1.71 -28.26
CA LEU A 396 11.87 2.68 -28.58
C LEU A 396 12.87 2.11 -29.59
N VAL A 397 13.35 0.88 -29.39
CA VAL A 397 14.31 0.21 -30.29
C VAL A 397 13.71 0.03 -31.68
N THR A 398 12.46 -0.43 -31.77
CA THR A 398 11.79 -0.65 -33.07
C THR A 398 11.70 0.62 -33.89
N ARG A 399 11.50 1.77 -33.23
CA ARG A 399 11.37 3.05 -33.93
C ARG A 399 12.70 3.75 -34.17
N TYR A 400 13.61 3.73 -33.19
CA TYR A 400 14.92 4.38 -33.30
C TYR A 400 15.80 3.68 -34.35
N PHE A 401 15.81 2.35 -34.37
CA PHE A 401 16.61 1.58 -35.32
C PHE A 401 15.85 1.25 -36.62
N ASN A 402 14.68 1.84 -36.88
CA ASN A 402 13.98 1.65 -38.15
C ASN A 402 14.79 2.32 -39.28
N ARG A 403 15.36 1.50 -40.17
CA ARG A 403 16.11 1.98 -41.35
C ARG A 403 15.21 2.62 -42.40
N ASN A 404 13.95 2.19 -42.53
CA ASN A 404 13.02 2.74 -43.50
C ASN A 404 12.17 3.86 -42.88
N LYS A 405 12.62 5.11 -43.02
CA LYS A 405 11.91 6.29 -42.47
C LYS A 405 10.55 6.54 -43.14
N ASN A 406 10.34 6.01 -44.34
CA ASN A 406 9.10 6.18 -45.11
C ASN A 406 8.00 5.19 -44.72
N ASP A 407 8.34 4.19 -43.89
CA ASP A 407 7.41 3.16 -43.40
C ASP A 407 7.60 2.97 -41.88
N PRO A 408 7.11 3.92 -41.06
CA PRO A 408 7.21 3.81 -39.62
C PRO A 408 6.23 2.74 -39.09
N PRO A 409 6.60 1.99 -38.03
CA PRO A 409 5.67 1.05 -37.42
C PRO A 409 4.44 1.78 -36.84
N ASP A 410 3.24 1.40 -37.27
CA ASP A 410 1.98 2.07 -36.90
C ASP A 410 1.68 2.03 -35.39
N ARG A 411 2.08 0.95 -34.71
CA ARG A 411 1.77 0.70 -33.29
C ARG A 411 2.95 0.05 -32.55
N PRO A 412 4.06 0.78 -32.34
CA PRO A 412 5.28 0.19 -31.78
C PRO A 412 5.10 -0.33 -30.35
N VAL A 413 4.22 0.29 -29.55
CA VAL A 413 3.93 -0.14 -28.18
C VAL A 413 3.15 -1.46 -28.17
N LEU A 414 2.04 -1.56 -28.92
CA LEU A 414 1.26 -2.80 -28.98
C LEU A 414 2.06 -3.95 -29.60
N TRP A 415 2.87 -3.65 -30.62
CA TRP A 415 3.73 -4.66 -31.23
C TRP A 415 4.79 -5.16 -30.23
N SER A 416 5.44 -4.24 -29.50
CA SER A 416 6.39 -4.59 -28.44
C SER A 416 5.74 -5.44 -27.33
N LEU A 417 4.52 -5.08 -26.91
CA LEU A 417 3.74 -5.82 -25.92
C LEU A 417 3.38 -7.24 -26.42
N SER A 418 2.95 -7.36 -27.67
CA SER A 418 2.66 -8.66 -28.29
C SER A 418 3.92 -9.54 -28.32
N ILE A 419 5.08 -8.97 -28.68
CA ILE A 419 6.33 -9.72 -28.69
C ILE A 419 6.72 -10.18 -27.30
N LEU A 420 6.58 -9.31 -26.31
CA LEU A 420 6.82 -9.64 -24.92
C LEU A 420 6.00 -10.86 -24.50
N PHE A 421 4.68 -10.85 -24.71
CA PHE A 421 3.82 -11.95 -24.28
C PHE A 421 3.94 -13.21 -25.14
N CYS A 422 4.24 -13.10 -26.43
CA CYS A 422 4.37 -14.25 -27.31
C CYS A 422 5.75 -14.92 -27.24
N TYR A 423 6.83 -14.18 -26.96
CA TYR A 423 8.20 -14.69 -27.09
C TYR A 423 9.08 -14.47 -25.87
N HIS A 424 8.83 -13.48 -25.03
CA HIS A 424 9.80 -13.07 -24.00
C HIS A 424 9.25 -12.99 -22.58
N GLN A 425 8.08 -13.58 -22.34
CA GLN A 425 7.46 -13.61 -21.03
C GLN A 425 8.37 -14.30 -19.98
N GLY A 426 9.04 -15.40 -20.35
CA GLY A 426 9.98 -16.10 -19.48
C GLY A 426 11.16 -15.23 -19.04
N THR A 427 11.71 -14.41 -19.95
CA THR A 427 12.80 -13.48 -19.61
C THR A 427 12.33 -12.38 -18.66
N ALA A 428 11.12 -11.84 -18.88
CA ALA A 428 10.54 -10.85 -17.97
C ALA A 428 10.31 -11.43 -16.56
N ILE A 429 9.83 -12.67 -16.46
CA ILE A 429 9.64 -13.41 -15.21
C ILE A 429 10.97 -13.65 -14.49
N LYS A 430 11.98 -14.12 -15.21
CA LYS A 430 13.32 -14.35 -14.66
C LYS A 430 13.94 -13.04 -14.15
N GLY A 431 13.81 -11.97 -14.92
CA GLY A 431 14.25 -10.64 -14.55
C GLY A 431 13.58 -10.13 -13.28
N SER A 432 12.24 -10.24 -13.20
CA SER A 432 11.51 -9.80 -12.00
C SER A 432 11.89 -10.59 -10.76
N PHE A 433 12.09 -11.91 -10.88
CA PHE A 433 12.53 -12.74 -9.77
C PHE A 433 13.92 -12.32 -9.24
N LEU A 434 14.89 -12.12 -10.14
CA LEU A 434 16.25 -11.69 -9.76
C LEU A 434 16.25 -10.30 -9.11
N ILE A 435 15.44 -9.38 -9.60
CA ILE A 435 15.25 -8.06 -8.99
C ILE A 435 14.70 -8.22 -7.58
N THR A 436 13.62 -9.00 -7.39
CA THR A 436 13.07 -9.25 -6.05
C THR A 436 14.10 -9.86 -5.10
N ALA A 437 14.83 -10.89 -5.55
CA ALA A 437 15.81 -11.60 -4.74
C ALA A 437 16.97 -10.71 -4.25
N THR A 438 17.35 -9.70 -5.03
CA THR A 438 18.42 -8.75 -4.67
C THR A 438 17.89 -7.54 -3.89
N ARG A 439 16.65 -7.13 -4.14
CA ARG A 439 16.04 -5.94 -3.53
C ARG A 439 15.65 -6.17 -2.07
N ILE A 440 15.10 -7.33 -1.73
CA ILE A 440 14.66 -7.64 -0.35
C ILE A 440 15.84 -7.57 0.64
N PRO A 441 16.98 -8.26 0.43
CA PRO A 441 18.12 -8.17 1.34
C PRO A 441 18.68 -6.76 1.43
N ARG A 442 18.73 -6.03 0.31
CA ARG A 442 19.21 -4.64 0.29
C ARG A 442 18.35 -3.74 1.17
N THR A 443 17.01 -3.85 1.09
CA THR A 443 16.11 -3.05 1.93
C THR A 443 16.29 -3.38 3.41
N ILE A 444 16.43 -4.67 3.76
CA ILE A 444 16.70 -5.10 5.14
C ILE A 444 18.02 -4.52 5.63
N LEU A 445 19.09 -4.63 4.85
CA LEU A 445 20.40 -4.08 5.20
C LEU A 445 20.38 -2.55 5.36
N MET A 446 19.68 -1.83 4.48
CA MET A 446 19.53 -0.38 4.59
C MET A 446 18.73 0.00 5.83
N TYR A 447 17.67 -0.75 6.16
CA TYR A 447 16.88 -0.52 7.37
C TYR A 447 17.72 -0.73 8.64
N ILE A 448 18.47 -1.83 8.72
CA ILE A 448 19.40 -2.10 9.83
C ILE A 448 20.45 -0.98 9.92
N SER A 449 21.03 -0.57 8.79
CA SER A 449 22.01 0.53 8.75
C SER A 449 21.43 1.87 9.20
N SER A 450 20.15 2.14 8.94
CA SER A 450 19.49 3.36 9.39
C SER A 450 19.08 3.32 10.85
N GLY A 451 18.84 2.12 11.43
CA GLY A 451 18.55 1.97 12.86
C GLY A 451 19.81 1.92 13.74
N LEU A 452 20.98 1.71 13.15
CA LEU A 452 22.29 1.78 13.80
C LEU A 452 22.91 3.20 13.77
N LYS A 453 22.31 4.12 13.02
CA LYS A 453 22.65 5.54 12.96
C LYS A 453 21.67 6.32 13.82
#